data_AF-A0A183E799-F1
#
_entry.id   AF-A0A183E799-F1
#
_cell.length_a   1.000
_cell.length_b   1.000
_cell.length_c   1.000
_cell.angle_alpha   90.00
_cell.angle_beta   90.00
_cell.angle_gamma   90.00
#
_symmetry.space_group_name_H-M   'P 1'
#
loop_
_entity.id
_entity.type
_entity.pdbx_description
1 polymer ?
#
loop_
_entity_poly.entity_id
_entity_poly.type
_entity_poly.pdbx_seq_one_letter_code
_entity_poly.pdbx_strand_id
1 'polypeptide(L)'
;LLESQKLNIKHALNELYGNNIGQPVLYEWIAHLKSYLAECAESSSREAKRPNEGPCVVATAIPDTALLTTDRLVRLPTIISSNTILDRRSTFQAHVAEVFSKEEVILALNKLKENNKIARATHNIYAWLTEEFVKGRWIRQHDCDDDGEIGAGAKLLNLLELMKAKNVLVVVTRWYGGIHLGPDRFRHICNIARQALVDNGFSGR
;
A
#
# COMPACT_ATOMS: atom_id res chain seq x y z
N LEU A 1 -8.83 -15.58 -12.55
CA LEU A 1 -10.13 -15.83 -13.22
C LEU A 1 -9.99 -15.52 -14.70
N LEU A 2 -10.27 -16.49 -15.56
CA LEU A 2 -10.40 -16.27 -17.00
C LEU A 2 -11.53 -15.25 -17.29
N GLU A 3 -11.47 -14.57 -18.42
CA GLU A 3 -12.50 -13.60 -18.82
C GLU A 3 -13.92 -14.22 -18.87
N SER A 4 -14.02 -15.50 -19.22
CA SER A 4 -15.27 -16.26 -19.17
C SER A 4 -15.84 -16.39 -17.76
N GLN A 5 -14.99 -16.60 -16.75
CA GLN A 5 -15.42 -16.73 -15.36
C GLN A 5 -15.87 -15.38 -14.79
N LYS A 6 -15.21 -14.28 -15.18
CA LYS A 6 -15.63 -12.92 -14.80
C LYS A 6 -17.00 -12.58 -15.37
N LEU A 7 -17.25 -12.97 -16.62
CA LEU A 7 -18.54 -12.74 -17.29
C LEU A 7 -19.67 -13.51 -16.59
N ASN A 8 -19.41 -14.77 -16.21
CA ASN A 8 -20.37 -15.60 -15.49
C ASN A 8 -20.73 -15.00 -14.12
N ILE A 9 -19.73 -14.58 -13.34
CA ILE A 9 -19.95 -13.92 -12.05
C ILE A 9 -20.77 -12.64 -12.24
N LYS A 10 -20.44 -11.82 -13.24
CA LYS A 10 -21.16 -10.58 -13.52
C LYS A 10 -22.63 -10.83 -13.86
N HIS A 11 -22.92 -11.87 -14.64
CA HIS A 11 -24.29 -12.25 -14.98
C HIS A 11 -25.07 -12.68 -13.73
N ALA A 12 -24.49 -13.57 -12.91
CA ALA A 12 -25.14 -14.09 -11.71
C ALA A 12 -25.41 -13.01 -10.64
N LEU A 13 -24.46 -12.07 -10.43
CA LEU A 13 -24.66 -10.95 -9.51
C LEU A 13 -25.74 -9.99 -9.98
N ASN A 14 -25.85 -9.75 -11.29
CA ASN A 14 -26.90 -8.92 -11.88
C ASN A 14 -28.28 -9.58 -11.77
N GLU A 15 -28.39 -10.90 -11.92
CA GLU A 15 -29.64 -11.62 -11.69
C GLU A 15 -30.05 -11.57 -10.21
N LEU A 16 -29.12 -11.76 -9.28
CA LEU A 16 -29.37 -11.63 -7.84
C LEU A 16 -29.86 -10.23 -7.46
N TYR A 17 -29.33 -9.20 -8.11
CA TYR A 17 -29.82 -7.83 -7.94
C TYR A 17 -31.21 -7.63 -8.53
N GLY A 18 -31.47 -8.15 -9.73
CA GLY A 18 -32.78 -8.07 -10.38
C GLY A 18 -33.90 -8.76 -9.59
N ASN A 19 -33.57 -9.81 -8.84
CA ASN A 19 -34.53 -10.54 -8.00
C ASN A 19 -34.81 -9.87 -6.65
N ASN A 20 -33.95 -8.93 -6.21
CA ASN A 20 -33.99 -8.32 -4.88
C ASN A 20 -33.99 -6.79 -4.95
N ILE A 21 -34.71 -6.23 -5.93
CA ILE A 21 -34.77 -4.77 -6.13
C ILE A 21 -35.33 -4.09 -4.88
N GLY A 22 -34.59 -3.14 -4.34
CA GLY A 22 -34.97 -2.38 -3.14
C GLY A 22 -34.53 -3.00 -1.82
N GLN A 23 -33.87 -4.17 -1.84
CA GLN A 23 -33.27 -4.79 -0.65
C GLN A 23 -31.73 -4.76 -0.71
N PRO A 24 -31.04 -4.77 0.46
CA PRO A 24 -29.58 -4.84 0.50
C PRO A 24 -29.08 -6.24 0.10
N VAL A 25 -28.52 -6.36 -1.10
CA VAL A 25 -28.04 -7.65 -1.67
C VAL A 25 -26.59 -8.02 -1.34
N LEU A 26 -25.87 -7.17 -0.60
CA LEU A 26 -24.43 -7.32 -0.39
C LEU A 26 -24.04 -8.66 0.26
N TYR A 27 -24.82 -9.12 1.23
CA TYR A 27 -24.56 -10.40 1.89
C TYR A 27 -24.72 -11.58 0.93
N GLU A 28 -25.75 -11.56 0.09
CA GLU A 28 -26.01 -12.62 -0.90
C GLU A 28 -24.92 -12.65 -1.97
N TRP A 29 -24.46 -11.48 -2.42
CA TRP A 29 -23.34 -11.38 -3.35
C TRP A 29 -22.05 -11.97 -2.78
N ILE A 30 -21.73 -11.66 -1.52
CA ILE A 30 -20.55 -12.22 -0.85
C ILE A 30 -20.69 -13.74 -0.70
N ALA A 31 -21.87 -14.24 -0.31
CA ALA A 31 -22.13 -15.66 -0.17
C ALA A 31 -21.99 -16.40 -1.52
N HIS A 32 -22.56 -15.85 -2.58
CA HIS A 32 -22.50 -16.41 -3.93
C HIS A 32 -21.06 -16.45 -4.46
N LEU A 33 -20.30 -15.37 -4.30
CA LEU A 33 -18.88 -15.31 -4.68
C LEU A 33 -18.04 -16.33 -3.92
N LYS A 34 -18.29 -16.53 -2.62
CA LYS A 34 -17.59 -17.54 -1.82
C LYS A 34 -17.89 -18.96 -2.30
N SER A 35 -19.15 -19.29 -2.60
CA SER A 35 -19.52 -20.60 -3.15
C SER A 35 -18.85 -20.85 -4.51
N TYR A 36 -18.95 -19.87 -5.41
CA TYR A 36 -18.38 -19.98 -6.76
C TYR A 36 -16.85 -20.20 -6.74
N LEU A 37 -16.15 -19.52 -5.83
CA LEU A 37 -14.71 -19.70 -5.66
C LEU A 37 -14.35 -21.06 -5.04
N ALA A 38 -15.15 -21.58 -4.11
CA ALA A 38 -14.97 -22.91 -3.54
C ALA A 38 -15.15 -24.01 -4.60
N GLU A 39 -16.19 -23.90 -5.44
CA GLU A 39 -16.45 -24.83 -6.55
C GLU A 39 -15.32 -24.80 -7.60
N CYS A 40 -14.76 -23.63 -7.89
CA CYS A 40 -13.60 -23.50 -8.78
C CYS A 40 -12.33 -24.14 -8.19
N ALA A 41 -12.13 -24.04 -6.87
CA ALA A 41 -11.00 -24.67 -6.17
C ALA A 41 -11.11 -26.20 -6.17
N GLU A 42 -12.31 -26.74 -5.97
CA GLU A 42 -12.57 -28.18 -6.05
C GLU A 42 -12.40 -28.72 -7.47
N SER A 43 -12.82 -27.96 -8.49
CA SER A 43 -12.69 -28.33 -9.90
C SER A 43 -11.22 -28.46 -10.33
N SER A 44 -10.32 -27.59 -9.83
CA SER A 44 -8.87 -27.68 -10.09
C SER A 44 -8.18 -28.85 -9.37
N SER A 45 -8.80 -29.40 -8.32
CA SER A 45 -8.23 -30.52 -7.55
C SER A 45 -8.58 -31.91 -8.11
N ARG A 46 -9.56 -32.01 -9.04
CA ARG A 46 -9.98 -33.28 -9.65
C ARG A 46 -9.14 -33.69 -10.87
N GLU A 47 -8.42 -32.75 -11.49
CA GLU A 47 -7.56 -33.04 -12.66
C GLU A 47 -6.21 -33.68 -12.28
N ALA A 48 -5.83 -33.73 -11.00
CA ALA A 48 -4.50 -34.13 -10.54
C ALA A 48 -4.52 -35.26 -9.49
N LYS A 49 -4.97 -36.48 -9.84
CA LYS A 49 -4.68 -37.70 -9.06
C LYS A 49 -4.46 -38.93 -9.96
N ARG A 50 -3.20 -39.35 -10.12
CA ARG A 50 -2.79 -40.77 -10.14
C ARG A 50 -1.98 -41.05 -8.85
N PRO A 51 -2.12 -42.22 -8.21
CA PRO A 51 -1.60 -42.43 -6.85
C PRO A 51 -0.24 -43.14 -6.83
N ASN A 52 0.67 -42.73 -5.95
CA ASN A 52 1.30 -43.68 -5.03
C ASN A 52 1.93 -43.04 -3.78
N GLU A 53 1.52 -43.58 -2.62
CA GLU A 53 2.23 -43.84 -1.34
C GLU A 53 2.90 -42.68 -0.55
N GLY A 54 2.50 -42.56 0.73
CA GLY A 54 2.89 -41.52 1.72
C GLY A 54 4.18 -41.82 2.52
N PRO A 55 4.33 -41.41 3.81
CA PRO A 55 3.50 -40.52 4.65
C PRO A 55 4.25 -39.34 5.33
N CYS A 56 3.46 -38.31 5.67
CA CYS A 56 3.53 -37.41 6.84
C CYS A 56 4.89 -37.08 7.49
N VAL A 57 5.30 -35.80 7.45
CA VAL A 57 6.09 -35.17 8.54
C VAL A 57 5.80 -33.68 8.72
N VAL A 58 5.18 -33.39 9.87
CA VAL A 58 5.34 -32.24 10.79
C VAL A 58 5.18 -30.82 10.22
N ALA A 59 4.04 -30.24 10.55
CA ALA A 59 3.77 -28.80 10.49
C ALA A 59 4.81 -28.02 11.30
N THR A 60 5.55 -27.13 10.63
CA THR A 60 6.31 -26.07 11.29
C THR A 60 5.79 -24.73 10.79
N ALA A 61 5.49 -23.84 11.74
CA ALA A 61 4.76 -22.60 11.57
C ALA A 61 5.37 -21.64 10.53
N ILE A 62 4.52 -21.03 9.71
CA ILE A 62 4.87 -19.91 8.82
C ILE A 62 4.20 -18.66 9.41
N PRO A 63 4.93 -17.55 9.64
CA PRO A 63 4.34 -16.34 10.21
C PRO A 63 3.44 -15.63 9.19
N ASP A 64 2.31 -15.14 9.71
CA ASP A 64 1.27 -14.40 9.01
C ASP A 64 1.79 -13.11 8.36
N THR A 65 2.17 -13.11 7.08
CA THR A 65 2.32 -11.86 6.30
C THR A 65 2.36 -12.06 4.77
N ALA A 66 1.33 -12.68 4.20
CA ALA A 66 1.13 -12.67 2.75
C ALA A 66 -0.34 -12.40 2.42
N LEU A 67 -0.65 -11.17 2.02
CA LEU A 67 -1.95 -10.86 1.42
C LEU A 67 -1.90 -11.31 -0.05
N LEU A 68 -2.58 -12.43 -0.35
CA LEU A 68 -2.67 -12.97 -1.70
C LEU A 68 -3.59 -12.11 -2.59
N THR A 69 -3.01 -11.19 -3.35
CA THR A 69 -3.63 -10.64 -4.56
C THR A 69 -2.94 -11.23 -5.79
N THR A 70 -3.63 -12.16 -6.43
CA THR A 70 -3.43 -12.72 -7.80
C THR A 70 -2.05 -12.53 -8.47
N ASP A 71 -1.32 -13.64 -8.54
CA ASP A 71 -0.29 -14.01 -9.55
C ASP A 71 1.05 -13.25 -9.61
N ARG A 72 1.29 -12.30 -8.70
CA ARG A 72 2.65 -11.83 -8.37
C ARG A 72 2.78 -11.74 -6.85
N LEU A 73 3.78 -12.39 -6.27
CA LEU A 73 4.16 -12.16 -4.87
C LEU A 73 4.71 -10.72 -4.76
N VAL A 74 3.82 -9.73 -4.66
CA VAL A 74 4.20 -8.36 -4.37
C VAL A 74 4.62 -8.35 -2.90
N ARG A 75 5.92 -8.17 -2.66
CA ARG A 75 6.46 -8.13 -1.30
C ARG A 75 5.96 -6.88 -0.62
N LEU A 76 5.47 -7.01 0.61
CA LEU A 76 5.05 -5.85 1.39
C LEU A 76 6.30 -5.03 1.74
N PRO A 77 6.38 -3.75 1.36
CA PRO A 77 7.54 -2.93 1.65
C PRO A 77 7.77 -2.79 3.16
N THR A 78 9.03 -2.87 3.58
CA THR A 78 9.39 -2.60 4.99
C THR A 78 9.36 -1.11 5.22
N ILE A 79 8.55 -0.68 6.20
CA ILE A 79 8.37 0.72 6.55
C ILE A 79 9.25 1.04 7.76
N ILE A 80 10.14 2.02 7.61
CA ILE A 80 11.03 2.49 8.67
C ILE A 80 10.55 3.86 9.13
N SER A 81 10.33 4.03 10.43
CA SER A 81 9.83 5.27 11.02
C SER A 81 10.95 6.04 11.72
N SER A 82 11.00 7.35 11.54
CA SER A 82 11.97 8.22 12.21
C SER A 82 11.56 8.54 13.65
N ASN A 83 12.48 9.18 14.37
CA ASN A 83 12.14 9.96 15.57
C ASN A 83 11.13 11.06 15.23
N THR A 84 10.44 11.57 16.26
CA THR A 84 9.44 12.62 16.10
C THR A 84 10.02 14.00 16.41
N ILE A 85 9.47 15.04 15.75
CA ILE A 85 9.74 16.44 16.07
C ILE A 85 8.47 17.05 16.68
N LEU A 86 8.62 17.74 17.81
CA LEU A 86 7.54 18.48 18.47
C LEU A 86 7.80 19.98 18.36
N ASP A 87 6.86 20.73 17.81
CA ASP A 87 6.87 22.20 17.78
C ASP A 87 5.46 22.71 18.08
N ARG A 88 5.31 23.55 19.12
CA ARG A 88 4.04 24.20 19.49
C ARG A 88 2.85 23.23 19.47
N ARG A 89 3.02 22.09 20.15
CA ARG A 89 2.05 20.97 20.25
C ARG A 89 1.78 20.21 18.94
N SER A 90 2.30 20.68 17.81
CA SER A 90 2.29 19.92 16.57
C SER A 90 3.42 18.90 16.59
N THR A 91 3.09 17.65 16.26
CA THR A 91 4.06 16.56 16.17
C THR A 91 4.22 16.13 14.71
N PHE A 92 5.45 15.84 14.31
CA PHE A 92 5.80 15.38 12.97
C PHE A 92 6.57 14.06 13.09
N GLN A 93 6.29 13.11 12.21
CA GLN A 93 7.04 11.86 12.07
C GLN A 93 7.21 11.53 10.59
N ALA A 94 8.40 11.10 10.18
CA ALA A 94 8.63 10.59 8.83
C ALA A 94 8.61 9.06 8.84
N HIS A 95 8.13 8.49 7.75
CA HIS A 95 8.13 7.07 7.44
C HIS A 95 8.70 6.91 6.04
N VAL A 96 9.64 6.00 5.87
CA VAL A 96 10.27 5.71 4.58
C VAL A 96 10.14 4.23 4.25
N ALA A 97 9.95 3.92 2.98
CA ALA A 97 9.91 2.55 2.50
C ALA A 97 10.57 2.46 1.12
N GLU A 98 11.34 1.42 0.90
CA GLU A 98 11.86 1.10 -0.43
C GLU A 98 10.73 0.54 -1.29
N VAL A 99 10.54 1.12 -2.48
CA VAL A 99 9.44 0.78 -3.39
C VAL A 99 9.93 0.83 -4.83
N PHE A 100 9.46 -0.08 -5.67
CA PHE A 100 9.83 -0.18 -7.08
C PHE A 100 8.63 -0.01 -8.02
N SER A 101 7.41 -0.04 -7.49
CA SER A 101 6.19 0.08 -8.28
C SER A 101 5.11 0.89 -7.57
N LYS A 102 4.12 1.36 -8.33
CA LYS A 102 2.96 2.06 -7.78
C LYS A 102 2.14 1.15 -6.86
N GLU A 103 2.08 -0.15 -7.16
CA GLU A 103 1.37 -1.13 -6.35
C GLU A 103 2.01 -1.27 -4.97
N GLU A 104 3.34 -1.32 -4.89
CA GLU A 104 4.09 -1.36 -3.63
C GLU A 104 3.85 -0.10 -2.79
N VAL A 105 3.80 1.08 -3.42
CA VAL A 105 3.44 2.33 -2.75
C VAL A 105 2.07 2.24 -2.09
N ILE A 106 1.06 1.77 -2.81
CA ILE A 106 -0.31 1.64 -2.28
C ILE A 106 -0.34 0.65 -1.12
N LEU A 107 0.36 -0.49 -1.23
CA LEU A 107 0.47 -1.47 -0.15
C LEU A 107 1.15 -0.89 1.09
N ALA A 108 2.26 -0.16 0.92
CA ALA A 108 2.96 0.50 2.02
C ALA A 108 2.08 1.56 2.71
N LEU A 109 1.36 2.37 1.94
CA LEU A 109 0.43 3.37 2.48
C LEU A 109 -0.71 2.72 3.28
N ASN A 110 -1.31 1.65 2.75
CA ASN A 110 -2.35 0.90 3.44
C ASN A 110 -1.81 0.28 4.74
N LYS A 111 -0.62 -0.34 4.68
CA LYS A 111 0.03 -0.93 5.85
C LYS A 111 0.33 0.12 6.92
N LEU A 112 0.82 1.30 6.52
CA LEU A 112 1.07 2.41 7.44
C LEU A 112 -0.22 2.86 8.14
N LYS A 113 -1.33 2.91 7.41
CA LYS A 113 -2.66 3.28 7.91
C LYS A 113 -3.34 2.18 8.75
N GLU A 114 -2.81 0.96 8.83
CA GLU A 114 -3.27 -0.01 9.85
C GLU A 114 -2.96 0.47 11.27
N ASN A 115 -1.93 1.32 11.44
CA ASN A 115 -1.68 1.97 12.71
C ASN A 115 -2.70 3.08 12.95
N ASN A 116 -3.63 2.84 13.88
CA ASN A 116 -4.68 3.78 14.27
C ASN A 116 -4.17 5.19 14.61
N LYS A 117 -2.97 5.33 15.17
CA LYS A 117 -2.40 6.66 15.49
C LYS A 117 -2.09 7.46 14.23
N ILE A 118 -1.63 6.79 13.18
CA ILE A 118 -1.28 7.38 11.89
C ILE A 118 -2.55 7.60 11.06
N ALA A 119 -3.45 6.63 11.02
CA ALA A 119 -4.73 6.74 10.32
C ALA A 119 -5.58 7.94 10.78
N ARG A 120 -5.51 8.28 12.07
CA ARG A 120 -6.23 9.40 12.69
C ARG A 120 -5.40 10.68 12.77
N ALA A 121 -4.21 10.72 12.16
CA ALA A 121 -3.42 11.93 12.10
C ALA A 121 -4.14 13.02 11.31
N THR A 122 -3.74 14.28 11.52
CA THR A 122 -4.36 15.40 10.82
C THR A 122 -4.01 15.38 9.35
N HIS A 123 -2.76 15.03 9.03
CA HIS A 123 -2.26 14.94 7.66
C HIS A 123 -1.24 13.80 7.53
N ASN A 124 -1.35 13.01 6.47
CA ASN A 124 -0.43 11.97 6.03
C ASN A 124 0.07 12.30 4.62
N ILE A 125 1.00 13.25 4.57
CA ILE A 125 1.57 13.79 3.33
C ILE A 125 2.52 12.75 2.77
N TYR A 126 2.49 12.46 1.47
CA TYR A 126 3.46 11.55 0.88
C TYR A 126 3.99 12.02 -0.46
N ALA A 127 5.18 11.53 -0.78
CA ALA A 127 5.76 11.60 -2.11
C ALA A 127 6.58 10.33 -2.36
N TRP A 128 6.60 9.86 -3.60
CA TRP A 128 7.44 8.75 -4.00
C TRP A 128 8.05 8.98 -5.36
N LEU A 129 9.16 8.31 -5.60
CA LEU A 129 9.89 8.35 -6.86
C LEU A 129 10.49 6.98 -7.11
N THR A 130 10.12 6.36 -8.22
CA THR A 130 10.71 5.11 -8.70
C THR A 130 11.40 5.34 -10.03
N GLU A 131 12.47 4.59 -10.26
CA GLU A 131 13.20 4.60 -11.51
C GLU A 131 13.55 3.16 -11.90
N GLU A 132 13.03 2.71 -13.03
CA GLU A 132 13.25 1.37 -13.55
C GLU A 132 13.90 1.40 -14.94
N PHE A 133 14.74 0.42 -15.23
CA PHE A 133 15.37 0.28 -16.54
C PHE A 133 14.60 -0.73 -17.38
N VAL A 134 13.86 -0.23 -18.38
CA VAL A 134 12.98 -1.04 -19.22
C VAL A 134 13.34 -0.81 -20.69
N LYS A 135 13.59 -1.92 -21.41
CA LYS A 135 13.86 -1.90 -22.86
C LYS A 135 14.97 -0.91 -23.28
N GLY A 136 16.04 -0.80 -22.48
CA GLY A 136 17.17 0.06 -22.80
C GLY A 136 17.01 1.53 -22.41
N ARG A 137 15.92 1.91 -21.72
CA ARG A 137 15.64 3.28 -21.27
C ARG A 137 15.28 3.30 -19.78
N TRP A 138 15.74 4.34 -19.08
CA TRP A 138 15.26 4.65 -17.74
C TRP A 138 13.87 5.27 -17.79
N ILE A 139 12.91 4.64 -17.11
CA ILE A 139 11.55 5.14 -16.92
C ILE A 139 11.46 5.62 -15.48
N ARG A 140 11.11 6.89 -15.32
CA ARG A 140 10.94 7.52 -14.01
C ARG A 140 9.45 7.75 -13.77
N GLN A 141 8.97 7.28 -12.63
CA GLN A 141 7.60 7.51 -12.17
C GLN A 141 7.65 8.17 -10.80
N HIS A 142 6.69 9.05 -10.55
CA HIS A 142 6.58 9.75 -9.28
C HIS A 142 5.15 10.26 -9.11
N ASP A 143 4.75 10.42 -7.86
CA ASP A 143 3.47 11.04 -7.49
C ASP A 143 3.60 11.61 -6.07
N CYS A 144 2.67 12.49 -5.71
CA CYS A 144 2.61 13.05 -4.36
C CYS A 144 1.18 13.44 -3.97
N ASP A 145 0.93 13.43 -2.66
CA ASP A 145 -0.33 13.86 -2.07
C ASP A 145 -0.01 14.71 -0.85
N ASP A 146 -0.73 15.83 -0.73
CA ASP A 146 -0.55 16.75 0.38
C ASP A 146 -1.53 16.52 1.54
N ASP A 147 -2.55 15.66 1.38
CA ASP A 147 -3.55 15.33 2.40
C ASP A 147 -4.08 16.58 3.16
N GLY A 148 -4.32 17.67 2.44
CA GLY A 148 -4.81 18.93 3.01
C GLY A 148 -3.73 19.89 3.52
N GLU A 149 -2.45 19.49 3.54
CA GLU A 149 -1.30 20.38 3.80
C GLU A 149 -0.78 21.01 2.52
N ILE A 150 -1.61 21.88 1.94
CA ILE A 150 -1.45 22.43 0.59
C ILE A 150 0.01 22.75 0.24
N GLY A 151 0.53 22.05 -0.76
CA GLY A 151 1.88 22.24 -1.30
C GLY A 151 3.00 21.49 -0.57
N ALA A 152 2.71 20.74 0.49
CA ALA A 152 3.71 19.91 1.17
C ALA A 152 4.13 18.69 0.35
N GLY A 153 3.20 18.02 -0.34
CA GLY A 153 3.49 16.86 -1.20
C GLY A 153 4.51 17.20 -2.30
N ALA A 154 4.27 18.28 -3.03
CA ALA A 154 5.21 18.77 -4.06
C ALA A 154 6.58 19.15 -3.49
N LYS A 155 6.65 19.69 -2.27
CA LYS A 155 7.93 19.98 -1.59
C LYS A 155 8.68 18.71 -1.22
N LEU A 156 7.98 17.67 -0.75
CA LEU A 156 8.58 16.36 -0.48
C LEU A 156 9.08 15.70 -1.76
N LEU A 157 8.31 15.77 -2.85
CA LEU A 157 8.75 15.26 -4.13
C LEU A 157 10.04 15.95 -4.61
N ASN A 158 10.07 17.29 -4.61
CA ASN A 158 11.28 18.06 -4.96
C ASN A 158 12.47 17.70 -4.05
N LEU A 159 12.23 17.45 -2.75
CA LEU A 159 13.27 16.97 -1.84
C LEU A 159 13.87 15.63 -2.30
N LEU A 160 13.05 14.67 -2.74
CA LEU A 160 13.52 13.40 -3.29
C LEU A 160 14.38 13.61 -4.54
N GLU A 161 13.97 14.51 -5.44
CA GLU A 161 14.73 14.82 -6.65
C GLU A 161 16.10 15.44 -6.30
N LEU A 162 16.11 16.42 -5.40
CA LEU A 162 17.33 17.13 -4.98
C LEU A 162 18.32 16.19 -4.29
N MET A 163 17.82 15.25 -3.49
CA MET A 163 18.63 14.24 -2.81
C MET A 163 18.98 13.04 -3.69
N LYS A 164 18.52 13.02 -4.95
CA LYS A 164 18.63 11.88 -5.88
C LYS A 164 18.14 10.57 -5.24
N ALA A 165 17.15 10.67 -4.36
CA ALA A 165 16.57 9.53 -3.67
C ALA A 165 15.58 8.84 -4.61
N LYS A 166 15.91 7.63 -5.04
CA LYS A 166 15.16 6.83 -6.01
C LYS A 166 14.67 5.55 -5.36
N ASN A 167 13.60 5.00 -5.92
CA ASN A 167 12.95 3.77 -5.45
C ASN A 167 12.54 3.86 -3.98
N VAL A 168 11.98 5.01 -3.61
CA VAL A 168 11.62 5.31 -2.21
C VAL A 168 10.29 6.04 -2.13
N LEU A 169 9.50 5.63 -1.14
CA LEU A 169 8.31 6.31 -0.65
C LEU A 169 8.68 7.02 0.64
N VAL A 170 8.28 8.28 0.77
CA VAL A 170 8.34 9.04 2.01
C VAL A 170 6.93 9.48 2.38
N VAL A 171 6.53 9.20 3.61
CA VAL A 171 5.30 9.70 4.23
C VAL A 171 5.67 10.53 5.44
N VAL A 172 5.18 11.75 5.53
CA VAL A 172 5.30 12.59 6.72
C VAL A 172 3.93 12.75 7.35
N THR A 173 3.79 12.19 8.55
CA THR A 173 2.59 12.29 9.35
C THR A 173 2.68 13.49 10.28
N ARG A 174 1.67 14.37 10.23
CA ARG A 174 1.51 15.52 11.12
C ARG A 174 0.29 15.34 12.01
N TRP A 175 0.48 15.51 13.31
CA TRP A 175 -0.60 15.72 14.28
C TRP A 175 -0.67 17.21 14.63
N TYR A 176 -1.79 17.86 14.29
CA TYR A 176 -2.00 19.28 14.56
C TYR A 176 -2.28 19.54 16.04
N GLY A 177 -1.52 20.47 16.63
CA GLY A 177 -1.58 20.77 18.06
C GLY A 177 -2.50 21.93 18.46
N GLY A 178 -3.27 22.49 17.52
CA GLY A 178 -4.12 23.65 17.77
C GLY A 178 -3.48 25.01 17.48
N ILE A 179 -2.18 25.07 17.17
CA ILE A 179 -1.44 26.32 16.90
C ILE A 179 -1.01 26.36 15.44
N HIS A 180 -1.28 27.47 14.74
CA HIS A 180 -0.83 27.67 13.37
C HIS A 180 0.68 27.93 13.31
N LEU A 181 1.43 27.01 12.69
CA LEU A 181 2.88 27.09 12.53
C LEU A 181 3.31 27.96 11.34
N GLY A 182 2.39 28.36 10.45
CA GLY A 182 2.72 29.12 9.25
C GLY A 182 3.73 28.36 8.36
N PRO A 183 4.77 29.03 7.84
CA PRO A 183 5.82 28.40 7.03
C PRO A 183 6.68 27.36 7.78
N ASP A 184 6.74 27.43 9.11
CA ASP A 184 7.62 26.57 9.91
C ASP A 184 7.26 25.08 9.78
N ARG A 185 5.97 24.78 9.57
CA ARG A 185 5.52 23.39 9.36
C ARG A 185 6.20 22.76 8.15
N PHE A 186 6.35 23.49 7.05
CA PHE A 186 7.00 22.97 5.84
C PHE A 186 8.50 22.74 6.08
N ARG A 187 9.13 23.58 6.90
CA ARG A 187 10.53 23.37 7.30
C ARG A 187 10.68 22.06 8.09
N HIS A 188 9.79 21.80 9.05
CA HIS A 188 9.80 20.56 9.83
C HIS A 188 9.52 19.34 8.95
N ILE A 189 8.51 19.41 8.07
CA ILE A 189 8.16 18.35 7.12
C ILE A 189 9.37 17.97 6.25
N CYS A 190 10.03 18.96 5.63
CA CYS A 190 11.19 18.68 4.79
C CYS A 190 12.41 18.21 5.59
N ASN A 191 12.63 18.75 6.80
CA ASN A 191 13.79 18.38 7.60
C ASN A 191 13.68 16.96 8.14
N ILE A 192 12.51 16.55 8.64
CA ILE A 192 12.31 15.20 9.17
C ILE A 192 12.35 14.15 8.06
N ALA A 193 11.79 14.46 6.87
CA ALA A 193 11.92 13.62 5.69
C ALA A 193 13.38 13.46 5.25
N ARG A 194 14.14 14.55 5.18
CA ARG A 194 15.56 14.53 4.83
C ARG A 194 16.35 13.65 5.81
N GLN A 195 16.14 13.84 7.11
CA GLN A 195 16.84 13.06 8.12
C GLN A 195 16.54 11.57 7.96
N ALA A 196 15.26 11.21 7.81
CA ALA A 196 14.87 9.82 7.62
C ALA A 196 15.49 9.19 6.35
N LEU A 197 15.58 9.94 5.25
CA LEU A 197 16.23 9.48 4.02
C LEU A 197 17.74 9.26 4.21
N VAL A 198 18.43 10.17 4.90
CA VAL A 198 19.87 10.07 5.17
C VAL A 198 20.17 8.90 6.10
N ASP A 199 19.43 8.78 7.20
CA ASP A 199 19.65 7.74 8.22
C ASP A 199 19.46 6.33 7.65
N ASN A 200 18.60 6.18 6.66
CA ASN A 200 18.30 4.90 6.00
C ASN A 200 19.05 4.71 4.68
N GLY A 201 20.01 5.58 4.34
CA GLY A 201 20.88 5.39 3.18
C GLY A 201 20.23 5.62 1.81
N PHE A 202 19.06 6.26 1.74
CA PHE A 202 18.37 6.58 0.48
C PHE A 202 18.91 7.85 -0.20
N SER A 203 19.81 8.59 0.45
CA SER A 203 20.48 9.74 -0.14
C SER A 203 21.50 9.30 -1.19
N GLY A 204 21.31 9.71 -2.45
CA GLY A 204 22.31 9.53 -3.49
C GLY A 204 23.49 10.48 -3.26
N ARG A 205 24.57 9.98 -2.64
CA ARG A 205 25.84 10.71 -2.55
C ARG A 205 26.40 11.00 -3.94
#